data_AF-A0A497TL87-F1
#
_entry.id   AF-A0A497TL87-F1
#
_cell.length_a   1.000
_cell.length_b   1.000
_cell.length_c   1.000
_cell.angle_alpha   90.00
_cell.angle_beta   90.00
_cell.angle_gamma   90.00
#
_symmetry.space_group_name_H-M   'P 1'
#
loop_
_entity.id
_entity.type
_entity.pdbx_description
1 polymer ?
#
loop_
_entity_poly.entity_id
_entity_poly.type
_entity_poly.pdbx_seq_one_letter_code
_entity_poly.pdbx_strand_id
1 'polypeptide(L)'
;MQLSMSKMLETYALRWGIEVYFKEAKQHLGFLQEQTVTFASHTASIHLCAIRYLMLVHHKLEYQDARIGDIRSQIQEQLDSLSFAGRLWQLFRAIISGTLKELETTLGCSVDTVMLAIDKRIHEFFIRSLQLDVFTMRLEYE
;
A
#
# COMPACT_ATOMS: atom_id res chain seq x y z
N MET A 1 21.00 34.45 24.65
CA MET A 1 19.56 34.19 24.43
C MET A 1 19.16 33.00 25.29
N GLN A 2 18.42 33.21 26.38
CA GLN A 2 17.95 32.13 27.25
C GLN A 2 16.62 31.59 26.71
N LEU A 3 16.54 30.27 26.49
CA LEU A 3 15.28 29.59 26.13
C LEU A 3 14.37 29.52 27.36
N SER A 4 13.07 29.75 27.17
CA SER A 4 12.09 29.48 28.22
C SER A 4 12.04 27.97 28.51
N MET A 5 11.69 27.61 29.75
CA MET A 5 11.52 26.21 30.15
C MET A 5 10.51 25.48 29.26
N SER A 6 9.42 26.15 28.87
CA SER A 6 8.43 25.60 27.94
C SER A 6 9.04 25.22 26.59
N LYS A 7 9.88 26.10 26.02
CA LYS A 7 10.51 25.84 24.73
C LYS A 7 11.54 24.71 24.82
N MET A 8 12.26 24.64 25.93
CA MET A 8 13.20 23.55 26.20
C MET A 8 12.51 22.19 26.22
N LEU A 9 11.35 22.09 26.89
CA LEU A 9 10.56 20.86 26.96
C LEU A 9 9.97 20.49 25.60
N GLU A 10 9.44 21.45 24.85
CA GLU A 10 8.91 21.24 23.50
C GLU A 10 9.98 20.70 22.55
N THR A 11 11.17 21.32 22.52
CA THR A 11 12.29 20.86 21.69
C THR A 11 12.73 19.45 22.08
N TYR A 12 12.77 19.14 23.37
CA TYR A 12 13.11 17.79 23.84
C TYR A 12 12.05 16.76 23.43
N ALA A 13 10.76 17.11 23.48
CA ALA A 13 9.68 16.23 23.04
C ALA A 13 9.76 15.93 21.54
N LEU A 14 10.04 16.95 20.71
CA LEU A 14 10.15 16.80 19.25
C LEU A 14 11.32 15.92 18.82
N ARG A 15 12.41 15.88 19.60
CA ARG A 15 13.59 15.04 19.34
C ARG A 15 13.22 13.56 19.16
N TRP A 16 12.22 13.06 19.90
CA TRP A 16 11.80 11.67 19.81
C TRP A 16 11.36 11.26 18.39
N GLY A 17 10.94 12.21 17.57
CA GLY A 17 10.55 11.96 16.18
C GLY A 17 11.63 11.27 15.34
N ILE A 18 12.92 11.54 15.58
CA ILE A 18 14.00 10.87 14.84
C ILE A 18 14.15 9.38 15.24
N GLU A 19 13.87 9.05 16.50
CA GLU A 19 13.91 7.67 16.98
C GLU A 19 12.73 6.87 16.40
N VAL A 20 11.55 7.49 16.33
CA VAL A 20 10.38 6.91 15.66
C VAL A 20 10.69 6.68 14.18
N TYR A 21 11.27 7.67 13.48
CA TYR A 21 11.70 7.52 12.09
C TYR A 21 12.62 6.32 11.92
N PHE A 22 13.73 6.26 12.67
CA PHE A 22 14.68 5.17 12.51
C PHE A 22 14.13 3.81 12.93
N LYS A 23 13.19 3.76 13.88
CA LYS A 23 12.51 2.52 14.25
C LYS A 23 11.69 1.98 13.07
N GLU A 24 10.81 2.80 12.52
CA GLU A 24 9.97 2.43 11.37
C GLU A 24 10.83 2.10 10.14
N ALA A 25 11.83 2.94 9.85
CA ALA A 25 12.72 2.78 8.72
C ALA A 25 13.45 1.43 8.73
N LYS A 26 14.07 1.08 9.87
CA LYS A 26 14.84 -0.17 10.02
C LYS A 26 13.96 -1.41 10.07
N GLN A 27 12.84 -1.35 10.79
CA GLN A 27 12.02 -2.54 11.02
C GLN A 27 11.11 -2.84 9.82
N HIS A 28 10.69 -1.82 9.08
CA HIS A 28 9.52 -1.95 8.20
C HIS A 28 9.66 -1.34 6.81
N LEU A 29 10.60 -0.40 6.59
CA LEU A 29 10.68 0.32 5.30
C LEU A 29 11.95 0.03 4.48
N GLY A 30 12.75 -0.95 4.92
CA GLY A 30 13.88 -1.46 4.17
C GLY A 30 15.16 -0.64 4.29
N PHE A 31 15.31 0.14 5.36
CA PHE A 31 16.51 0.95 5.57
C PHE A 31 17.78 0.08 5.61
N LEU A 32 18.75 0.41 4.75
CA LEU A 32 20.03 -0.30 4.60
C LEU A 32 19.90 -1.80 4.23
N GLN A 33 18.79 -2.19 3.61
CA GLN A 33 18.61 -3.57 3.15
C GLN A 33 19.07 -3.81 1.70
N GLU A 34 19.43 -2.76 0.96
CA GLU A 34 19.95 -2.85 -0.41
C GLU A 34 21.24 -3.70 -0.48
N GLN A 35 21.32 -4.62 -1.44
CA GLN A 35 22.46 -5.54 -1.63
C GLN A 35 23.12 -5.40 -3.02
N THR A 36 22.67 -4.45 -3.83
CA THR A 36 23.25 -4.17 -5.14
C THR A 36 24.66 -3.58 -5.01
N VAL A 37 25.54 -3.84 -5.98
CA VAL A 37 26.95 -3.41 -5.92
C VAL A 37 27.13 -1.88 -6.04
N THR A 38 26.16 -1.16 -6.61
CA THR A 38 26.35 0.26 -6.95
C THR A 38 26.00 1.20 -5.80
N PHE A 39 26.84 2.22 -5.60
CA PHE A 39 26.58 3.28 -4.63
C PHE A 39 25.29 4.06 -4.92
N ALA A 40 24.98 4.25 -6.21
CA ALA A 40 23.76 4.90 -6.66
C ALA A 40 22.50 4.14 -6.20
N SER A 41 22.51 2.80 -6.27
CA SER A 41 21.39 1.97 -5.81
C SER A 41 21.19 2.10 -4.30
N HIS A 42 22.26 2.06 -3.50
CA HIS A 42 22.17 2.27 -2.06
C HIS A 42 21.59 3.64 -1.70
N THR A 43 22.09 4.69 -2.36
CA THR A 43 21.60 6.06 -2.18
C THR A 43 20.12 6.16 -2.53
N ALA A 44 19.72 5.63 -3.69
CA ALA A 44 18.32 5.60 -4.11
C ALA A 44 17.43 4.83 -3.12
N SER A 45 17.89 3.68 -2.62
CA SER A 45 17.16 2.85 -1.67
C SER A 45 16.93 3.57 -0.33
N ILE A 46 17.94 4.28 0.18
CA ILE A 46 17.81 5.13 1.38
C ILE A 46 16.79 6.25 1.16
N HIS A 47 16.83 6.93 0.00
CA HIS A 47 15.85 7.98 -0.32
C HIS A 47 14.45 7.43 -0.47
N LEU A 48 14.27 6.26 -1.10
CA LEU A 48 12.97 5.59 -1.19
C LEU A 48 12.44 5.22 0.19
N CYS A 49 13.29 4.73 1.11
CA CYS A 49 12.92 4.50 2.50
C CYS A 49 12.42 5.78 3.18
N ALA A 50 13.12 6.91 2.98
CA ALA A 50 12.69 8.19 3.53
C ALA A 50 11.34 8.67 2.95
N ILE A 51 11.15 8.52 1.63
CA ILE A 51 9.89 8.87 0.95
C ILE A 51 8.73 8.03 1.50
N ARG A 52 8.91 6.71 1.67
CA ARG A 52 7.88 5.84 2.27
C ARG A 52 7.49 6.33 3.66
N TYR A 53 8.45 6.73 4.49
CA TYR A 53 8.14 7.28 5.81
C TYR A 53 7.38 8.61 5.71
N LEU A 54 7.77 9.50 4.79
CA LEU A 54 7.07 10.77 4.58
C LEU A 54 5.61 10.57 4.14
N MET A 55 5.32 9.53 3.35
CA MET A 55 3.94 9.16 3.01
C MET A 55 3.14 8.76 4.25
N LEU A 56 3.73 7.99 5.17
CA LEU A 56 3.08 7.63 6.45
C LEU A 56 2.84 8.86 7.33
N VAL A 57 3.80 9.78 7.38
CA VAL A 57 3.65 11.05 8.11
C VAL A 57 2.58 11.93 7.49
N HIS A 58 2.49 11.99 6.16
CA HIS A 58 1.47 12.75 5.46
C HIS A 58 0.07 12.23 5.80
N HIS A 59 -0.15 10.92 5.70
CA HIS A 59 -1.41 10.30 6.10
C HIS A 59 -1.68 10.50 7.61
N LYS A 60 -0.65 10.60 8.47
CA LYS A 60 -0.85 10.94 9.88
C LYS A 60 -1.40 12.36 10.07
N LEU A 61 -1.01 13.31 9.24
CA LEU A 61 -1.49 14.69 9.36
C LEU A 61 -3.00 14.80 9.14
N GLU A 62 -3.58 13.88 8.37
CA GLU A 62 -5.03 13.78 8.15
C GLU A 62 -5.77 13.17 9.36
N TYR A 63 -5.08 12.38 10.19
CA TYR A 63 -5.65 11.70 11.36
C TYR A 63 -4.88 12.06 12.64
N GLN A 64 -5.30 13.14 13.33
CA GLN A 64 -4.58 13.77 14.45
C GLN A 64 -4.16 12.84 15.61
N ASP A 65 -4.81 11.69 15.79
CA ASP A 65 -4.58 10.79 16.94
C ASP A 65 -3.90 9.45 16.61
N ALA A 66 -3.61 9.18 15.32
CA ALA A 66 -3.01 7.90 14.92
C ALA A 66 -1.48 7.88 15.10
N ARG A 67 -0.91 6.75 15.55
CA ARG A 67 0.55 6.56 15.55
C ARG A 67 1.00 6.16 14.14
N ILE A 68 2.24 6.49 13.79
CA ILE A 68 2.83 6.11 12.48
C ILE A 68 2.74 4.60 12.24
N GLY A 69 3.02 3.81 13.29
CA GLY A 69 2.95 2.35 13.22
C GLY A 69 1.54 1.83 12.91
N ASP A 70 0.50 2.50 13.42
CA ASP A 70 -0.91 2.12 13.22
C ASP A 70 -1.32 2.38 11.77
N ILE A 71 -0.97 3.55 11.23
CA ILE A 71 -1.22 3.92 9.82
C ILE A 71 -0.55 2.92 8.88
N ARG A 72 0.72 2.61 9.14
CA ARG A 72 1.45 1.62 8.35
C ARG A 72 0.79 0.24 8.42
N SER A 73 0.35 -0.20 9.60
CA SER A 73 -0.36 -1.47 9.76
C SER A 73 -1.66 -1.50 8.97
N GLN A 74 -2.44 -0.42 9.00
CA GLN A 74 -3.67 -0.30 8.21
C GLN A 74 -3.40 -0.39 6.70
N ILE A 75 -2.41 0.36 6.19
CA ILE A 75 -2.02 0.30 4.77
C ILE A 75 -1.54 -1.10 4.41
N GLN A 76 -0.76 -1.74 5.28
CA GLN A 76 -0.29 -3.11 5.07
C GLN A 76 -1.44 -4.10 4.99
N GLU A 77 -2.41 -4.05 5.90
CA GLU A 77 -3.60 -4.91 5.88
C GLU A 77 -4.41 -4.74 4.59
N GLN A 78 -4.60 -3.50 4.12
CA GLN A 78 -5.27 -3.23 2.85
C GLN A 78 -4.53 -3.86 1.67
N LEU A 79 -3.21 -3.67 1.58
CA LEU A 79 -2.39 -4.26 0.52
C LEU A 79 -2.35 -5.79 0.58
N ASP A 80 -2.26 -6.37 1.78
CA ASP A 80 -2.28 -7.81 1.99
C ASP A 80 -3.63 -8.42 1.57
N SER A 81 -4.74 -7.75 1.91
CA SER A 81 -6.08 -8.16 1.48
C SER A 81 -6.22 -8.16 -0.03
N LEU A 82 -5.67 -7.16 -0.73
CA LEU A 82 -5.65 -7.10 -2.20
C LEU A 82 -4.80 -8.23 -2.78
N SER A 83 -3.59 -8.41 -2.24
CA SER A 83 -2.68 -9.44 -2.69
C SER A 83 -3.33 -10.82 -2.56
N PHE A 84 -4.04 -11.05 -1.45
CA PHE A 84 -4.83 -12.24 -1.22
C PHE A 84 -6.00 -12.37 -2.19
N ALA A 85 -6.80 -11.31 -2.39
CA ALA A 85 -7.93 -11.30 -3.29
C ALA A 85 -7.51 -11.57 -4.75
N GLY A 86 -6.39 -11.00 -5.20
CA GLY A 86 -5.81 -11.25 -6.51
C GLY A 86 -5.37 -12.71 -6.69
N ARG A 87 -4.72 -13.30 -5.67
CA ARG A 87 -4.37 -14.73 -5.66
C ARG A 87 -5.61 -15.63 -5.67
N LEU A 88 -6.61 -15.30 -4.87
CA LEU A 88 -7.86 -16.03 -4.79
C LEU A 88 -8.63 -15.97 -6.12
N TRP A 89 -8.61 -14.82 -6.80
CA TRP A 89 -9.18 -14.69 -8.14
C TRP A 89 -8.53 -15.64 -9.14
N GLN A 90 -7.20 -15.83 -9.10
CA GLN A 90 -6.54 -16.78 -10.00
C GLN A 90 -7.05 -18.22 -9.81
N LEU A 91 -7.34 -18.63 -8.57
CA LEU A 91 -7.94 -19.94 -8.28
C LEU A 91 -9.36 -20.04 -8.85
N PHE A 92 -10.21 -19.05 -8.58
CA PHE A 92 -11.57 -19.02 -9.13
C PHE A 92 -11.57 -19.00 -10.66
N ARG A 93 -10.69 -18.20 -11.26
CA ARG A 93 -10.51 -18.11 -12.71
C ARG A 93 -10.18 -19.47 -13.33
N ALA A 94 -9.32 -20.26 -12.69
CA ALA A 94 -8.98 -21.60 -13.15
C ALA A 94 -10.18 -22.56 -13.10
N ILE A 95 -10.95 -22.53 -12.01
CA ILE A 95 -12.16 -23.37 -11.84
C ILE A 95 -13.22 -22.97 -12.89
N ILE A 96 -13.55 -21.68 -12.97
CA ILE A 96 -14.56 -21.15 -13.88
C ILE A 96 -14.18 -21.43 -15.33
N SER A 97 -12.92 -21.21 -15.71
CA SER A 97 -12.44 -21.49 -17.07
C SER A 97 -12.49 -22.99 -17.39
N GLY A 98 -12.16 -23.86 -16.44
CA GLY A 98 -12.29 -25.31 -16.60
C GLY A 98 -13.74 -25.72 -16.89
N THR A 99 -14.68 -25.27 -16.05
CA THR A 99 -16.11 -25.57 -16.23
C THR A 99 -16.68 -24.98 -17.51
N LEU A 100 -16.32 -23.74 -17.87
CA LEU A 100 -16.78 -23.12 -19.11
C LEU A 100 -16.28 -23.85 -20.36
N LYS A 101 -15.05 -24.39 -20.34
CA LYS A 101 -14.52 -25.23 -21.43
C LYS A 101 -15.32 -26.52 -21.59
N GLU A 102 -15.73 -27.16 -20.50
CA GLU A 102 -16.60 -28.34 -20.55
C GLU A 102 -17.99 -28.02 -21.14
N LEU A 103 -18.48 -26.79 -20.91
CA LEU A 103 -19.77 -26.31 -21.38
C LEU A 103 -19.73 -25.61 -22.75
N GLU A 104 -18.54 -25.44 -23.35
CA GLU A 104 -18.35 -24.67 -24.59
C GLU A 104 -19.23 -25.18 -25.74
N THR A 105 -19.34 -26.51 -25.85
CA THR A 105 -20.16 -27.19 -26.86
C THR A 105 -21.66 -26.97 -26.67
N THR A 106 -22.10 -26.68 -25.43
CA THR A 106 -23.51 -26.46 -25.09
C THR A 106 -23.89 -24.97 -25.19
N LEU A 107 -22.96 -24.08 -24.83
CA LEU A 107 -23.19 -22.64 -24.81
C LEU A 107 -23.03 -21.98 -26.19
N GLY A 108 -22.26 -22.60 -27.10
CA GLY A 108 -22.03 -22.08 -28.46
C GLY A 108 -21.27 -20.75 -28.49
N CYS A 109 -20.64 -20.36 -27.37
CA CYS A 109 -19.88 -19.12 -27.23
C CYS A 109 -18.41 -19.40 -26.91
N SER A 110 -17.51 -18.53 -27.36
CA SER A 110 -16.09 -18.62 -27.02
C SER A 110 -15.87 -18.35 -25.53
N VAL A 111 -15.29 -19.33 -24.83
CA VAL A 111 -14.95 -19.24 -23.40
C VAL A 111 -14.06 -18.05 -23.09
N ASP A 112 -13.11 -17.73 -23.99
CA ASP A 112 -12.18 -16.63 -23.80
C ASP A 112 -12.89 -15.28 -23.73
N THR A 113 -13.91 -15.05 -24.56
CA THR A 113 -14.72 -13.83 -24.53
C THR A 113 -15.46 -13.67 -23.20
N VAL A 114 -16.03 -14.76 -22.68
CA VAL A 114 -16.73 -14.77 -21.39
C VAL A 114 -15.75 -14.51 -20.25
N MET A 115 -14.60 -15.20 -20.26
CA MET A 115 -13.56 -15.03 -19.24
C MET A 115 -12.99 -13.60 -19.24
N LEU A 116 -12.77 -13.00 -20.40
CA LEU A 116 -12.33 -11.60 -20.52
C LEU A 116 -13.34 -10.63 -19.91
N ALA A 117 -14.64 -10.84 -20.14
CA ALA A 117 -15.68 -9.99 -19.56
C ALA A 117 -15.74 -10.12 -18.04
N ILE A 118 -15.56 -11.33 -17.50
CA ILE A 118 -15.52 -11.57 -16.06
C ILE A 118 -14.25 -10.96 -15.45
N ASP A 119 -13.08 -11.21 -16.04
CA ASP A 119 -11.79 -10.65 -15.59
C ASP A 119 -11.86 -9.12 -15.49
N LYS A 120 -12.42 -8.47 -16.50
CA LYS A 120 -12.62 -7.01 -16.51
C LYS A 120 -13.50 -6.55 -15.34
N ARG A 121 -14.64 -7.21 -15.11
CA ARG A 121 -15.55 -6.84 -14.02
C ARG A 121 -14.93 -7.01 -12.64
N ILE A 122 -14.19 -8.11 -12.43
CA ILE A 122 -13.52 -8.39 -11.16
C ILE A 122 -12.37 -7.40 -10.93
N HIS A 123 -11.62 -7.07 -11.98
CA HIS A 123 -10.57 -6.06 -11.90
C HIS A 123 -11.13 -4.67 -11.53
N GLU A 124 -12.22 -4.23 -12.18
CA GLU A 124 -12.91 -2.98 -11.84
C GLU A 124 -13.42 -2.97 -10.39
N PHE A 125 -13.96 -4.11 -9.93
CA PHE A 125 -14.39 -4.27 -8.53
C PHE A 125 -13.21 -4.13 -7.55
N PHE A 126 -12.06 -4.76 -7.82
CA PHE A 126 -10.88 -4.63 -6.96
C PHE A 126 -10.37 -3.20 -6.90
N ILE A 127 -10.29 -2.48 -8.04
CA ILE A 127 -9.87 -1.07 -8.06
C ILE A 127 -10.76 -0.21 -7.17
N ARG A 128 -12.09 -0.35 -7.29
CA ARG A 128 -13.06 0.42 -6.50
C ARG A 128 -13.00 0.07 -5.01
N SER A 129 -12.89 -1.21 -4.69
CA SER A 129 -12.86 -1.68 -3.29
C SER A 129 -11.64 -1.16 -2.52
N LEU A 130 -10.61 -0.72 -3.22
CA LEU A 130 -9.39 -0.17 -2.65
C LEU A 130 -9.35 1.36 -2.63
N GLN A 131 -10.44 2.03 -3.03
CA GLN A 131 -10.47 3.49 -3.17
C GLN A 131 -9.36 4.03 -4.11
N LEU A 132 -8.77 3.16 -4.95
CA LEU A 132 -7.76 3.54 -5.94
C LEU A 132 -8.38 4.21 -7.17
N ASP A 133 -9.70 4.30 -7.21
CA ASP A 133 -10.39 5.04 -8.25
C ASP A 133 -10.22 6.55 -8.02
N VAL A 134 -10.02 7.28 -9.12
CA VAL A 134 -9.78 8.72 -9.13
C VAL A 134 -10.90 9.52 -8.45
N PHE A 135 -12.11 8.98 -8.37
CA PHE A 135 -13.25 9.65 -7.76
C PHE A 135 -13.17 9.60 -6.23
N THR A 136 -12.84 8.45 -5.64
CA THR A 136 -12.64 8.34 -4.19
C THR A 136 -11.44 9.15 -3.71
N MET A 137 -10.32 9.14 -4.46
CA MET A 137 -9.17 10.01 -4.16
C MET A 137 -9.45 11.51 -4.31
N ARG A 138 -10.49 11.94 -5.06
CA ARG A 138 -10.87 13.36 -5.18
C ARG A 138 -11.75 13.83 -4.04
N LEU A 139 -12.58 12.94 -3.47
CA LEU A 139 -13.45 13.24 -2.34
C LEU A 139 -12.70 13.38 -1.02
N GLU A 140 -11.48 12.82 -0.90
CA GLU A 140 -10.62 13.00 0.27
C GLU A 140 -9.89 14.37 0.28
N TYR A 141 -9.86 15.08 -0.85
CA TYR A 141 -9.22 16.39 -1.01
C TYR A 141 -10.21 17.58 -1.00
N GLU A 142 -11.51 17.34 -0.80
CA GLU A 142 -12.55 18.36 -0.55
C GLU A 142 -12.96 18.39 0.92
#